data_AF-A0A7R9MNC2-F1
#
_entry.id   AF-A0A7R9MNC2-F1
#
_cell.length_a   1.000
_cell.length_b   1.000
_cell.length_c   1.000
_cell.angle_alpha   90.00
_cell.angle_beta   90.00
_cell.angle_gamma   90.00
#
_symmetry.space_group_name_H-M   'P 1'
#
loop_
_entity.id
_entity.type
_entity.pdbx_description
1 polymer ?
#
loop_
_entity_poly.entity_id
_entity_poly.type
_entity_poly.pdbx_seq_one_letter_code
_entity_poly.pdbx_strand_id
1 'polypeptide(L)'
;MTYSLSTREAAFIHAISSAGVAHAVTKHCSNGQLLKCGCDRTITMSPAQGFQWAGCSDNIAFGIAFAKTFVDSRHVKSARSTKPNSARSLMNLHNNEAGRKVINNNMKIEC
;
A
#
# COMPACT_ATOMS: atom_id res chain seq x y z
N MET A 1 20.50 -5.71 -2.35
CA MET A 1 20.53 -4.88 -1.12
C MET A 1 20.00 -5.69 0.05
N THR A 2 20.90 -6.25 0.85
CA THR A 2 20.57 -7.01 2.06
C THR A 2 20.51 -6.06 3.26
N TYR A 3 19.31 -5.56 3.59
CA TYR A 3 19.09 -4.84 4.87
C TYR A 3 19.17 -5.85 6.01
N SER A 4 20.39 -6.11 6.48
CA SER A 4 20.71 -7.21 7.41
C SER A 4 20.51 -6.86 8.89
N LEU A 5 20.13 -5.62 9.22
CA LEU A 5 20.02 -5.12 10.59
C LEU A 5 18.60 -4.65 10.89
N SER A 6 18.09 -4.98 12.08
CA SER A 6 16.78 -4.57 12.57
C SER A 6 16.83 -3.16 13.19
N THR A 7 17.16 -2.15 12.39
CA THR A 7 17.29 -0.76 12.86
C THR A 7 16.04 0.08 12.59
N ARG A 8 15.96 1.27 13.20
CA ARG A 8 14.87 2.22 12.96
C ARG A 8 14.84 2.72 11.53
N GLU A 9 16.01 2.92 10.92
CA GLU A 9 16.16 3.35 9.54
C GLU A 9 15.66 2.26 8.60
N ALA A 10 16.00 1.00 8.86
CA ALA A 10 15.47 -0.13 8.10
C ALA A 10 13.94 -0.21 8.20
N ALA A 11 13.37 0.04 9.38
CA ALA A 11 11.92 0.10 9.56
C ALA A 11 11.27 1.18 8.68
N PHE A 12 11.86 2.38 8.62
CA PHE A 12 11.40 3.44 7.74
C PHE A 12 11.49 3.04 6.25
N ILE A 13 12.60 2.44 5.81
CA ILE A 13 12.78 1.99 4.42
C ILE A 13 11.70 0.97 4.03
N HIS A 14 11.38 0.01 4.90
CA HIS A 14 10.30 -0.94 4.68
C HIS A 14 8.93 -0.26 4.52
N ALA A 15 8.61 0.67 5.43
CA ALA A 15 7.36 1.42 5.39
C ALA A 15 7.25 2.27 4.11
N ILE A 16 8.23 3.11 3.81
CA ILE A 16 8.18 4.03 2.65
C ILE A 16 8.20 3.27 1.32
N SER A 17 8.94 2.16 1.22
CA SER A 17 8.96 1.35 0.00
C SER A 17 7.61 0.70 -0.26
N SER A 18 6.99 0.12 0.78
CA SER A 18 5.65 -0.49 0.69
C SER A 18 4.57 0.55 0.35
N ALA A 19 4.65 1.73 0.97
CA ALA A 19 3.80 2.88 0.68
C ALA A 19 3.96 3.37 -0.77
N GLY A 20 5.21 3.48 -1.24
CA GLY A 20 5.55 3.91 -2.60
C GLY A 20 5.00 2.99 -3.67
N VAL A 21 5.08 1.66 -3.46
CA VAL A 21 4.47 0.68 -4.38
C VAL A 21 2.94 0.84 -4.40
N ALA A 22 2.30 0.95 -3.23
CA ALA A 22 0.86 1.13 -3.16
C ALA A 22 0.40 2.41 -3.88
N HIS A 23 1.08 3.53 -3.61
CA HIS A 23 0.79 4.82 -4.25
C HIS A 23 1.01 4.78 -5.77
N ALA A 24 2.17 4.28 -6.22
CA ALA A 24 2.49 4.23 -7.65
C ALA A 24 1.47 3.38 -8.42
N VAL A 25 1.14 2.20 -7.91
CA VAL A 25 0.17 1.30 -8.57
C VAL A 25 -1.21 1.95 -8.62
N THR A 26 -1.70 2.49 -7.50
CA THR A 26 -2.99 3.20 -7.47
C THR A 26 -3.03 4.31 -8.51
N LYS A 27 -1.97 5.12 -8.62
CA LYS A 27 -1.93 6.25 -9.54
C LYS A 27 -1.86 5.81 -11.01
N HIS A 28 -1.11 4.76 -11.31
CA HIS A 28 -1.07 4.22 -12.68
C HIS A 28 -2.40 3.57 -13.07
N CYS A 29 -3.14 2.99 -12.11
CA CYS A 29 -4.47 2.45 -12.34
C CYS A 29 -5.47 3.56 -12.71
N SER A 30 -5.53 4.65 -11.95
CA SER A 30 -6.45 5.76 -12.22
C SER A 30 -6.09 6.54 -13.49
N ASN A 31 -4.80 6.62 -13.83
CA ASN A 31 -4.34 7.21 -15.09
C ASN A 31 -4.57 6.29 -16.31
N GLY A 32 -5.12 5.08 -16.14
CA GLY A 32 -5.35 4.13 -17.23
C GLY A 32 -4.07 3.53 -17.83
N GLN A 33 -2.93 3.63 -17.13
CA GLN A 33 -1.64 3.09 -17.59
C GLN A 33 -1.50 1.58 -17.35
N LEU A 34 -2.40 0.98 -16.55
CA LEU A 34 -2.44 -0.44 -16.24
C LEU A 34 -3.76 -1.05 -16.67
N LEU A 35 -3.70 -2.16 -17.41
CA LEU A 35 -4.88 -2.79 -18.02
C LEU A 35 -5.78 -3.57 -17.04
N LYS A 36 -5.25 -3.97 -15.88
CA LYS A 36 -5.93 -4.89 -14.93
C LYS A 36 -6.60 -4.17 -13.75
N CYS A 37 -6.62 -2.85 -13.74
CA CYS A 37 -7.19 -2.03 -12.69
C CYS A 37 -7.72 -0.71 -13.27
N GLY A 38 -8.37 0.11 -12.44
CA GLY A 38 -8.93 1.38 -12.84
C GLY A 38 -9.40 2.21 -11.65
N CYS A 39 -10.30 3.15 -11.91
CA CYS A 39 -10.90 4.02 -10.89
C CYS A 39 -11.67 3.23 -9.83
N ASP A 40 -11.78 3.80 -8.63
CA ASP A 40 -12.66 3.30 -7.59
C ASP A 40 -14.13 3.52 -7.98
N ARG A 41 -14.92 2.46 -7.87
CA ARG A 41 -16.37 2.44 -8.17
C ARG A 41 -17.21 2.16 -6.93
N THR A 42 -16.58 2.12 -5.76
CA THR A 42 -17.24 1.77 -4.49
C THR A 42 -17.71 3.01 -3.71
N ILE A 43 -17.50 4.21 -4.25
CA ILE A 43 -18.01 5.45 -3.66
C ILE A 43 -19.53 5.49 -3.84
N THR A 44 -20.24 5.18 -2.76
CA THR A 44 -21.71 5.22 -2.70
C THR A 44 -22.24 6.39 -1.86
N MET A 45 -21.36 7.22 -1.28
CA MET A 45 -21.76 8.35 -0.45
C MET A 45 -22.31 9.48 -1.31
N SER A 46 -23.34 10.16 -0.81
CA SER A 46 -23.86 11.37 -1.46
C SER A 46 -22.80 12.48 -1.45
N PRO A 47 -22.64 13.24 -2.54
CA PRO A 47 -21.72 14.38 -2.56
C PRO A 47 -22.22 15.47 -1.61
N ALA A 48 -21.31 16.32 -1.14
CA ALA A 48 -21.66 17.49 -0.35
C ALA A 48 -22.61 18.42 -1.13
N GLN A 49 -23.38 19.24 -0.42
CA GLN A 49 -24.32 20.18 -1.05
C GLN A 49 -23.58 21.09 -2.05
N GLY A 50 -24.09 21.16 -3.28
CA GLY A 50 -23.48 21.93 -4.37
C GLY A 50 -22.37 21.20 -5.13
N PHE A 51 -22.02 19.97 -4.76
CA PHE A 51 -21.03 19.15 -5.46
C PHE A 51 -21.67 17.95 -6.16
N GLN A 52 -20.99 17.46 -7.20
CA GLN A 52 -21.28 16.20 -7.87
C GLN A 52 -20.00 15.39 -7.95
N TRP A 53 -20.10 14.07 -7.75
CA TRP A 53 -18.98 13.19 -8.00
C TRP A 53 -18.69 13.11 -9.49
N ALA A 54 -17.43 13.31 -9.87
CA ALA A 54 -16.96 13.21 -11.23
C ALA A 54 -15.51 12.76 -11.27
N GLY A 55 -15.01 12.45 -12.48
CA GLY A 55 -13.62 12.06 -12.68
C GLY A 55 -13.33 10.61 -12.28
N CYS A 56 -12.08 10.38 -11.89
CA CYS A 56 -11.56 9.05 -11.56
C CYS A 56 -11.01 9.07 -10.13
N SER A 57 -11.77 8.51 -9.19
CA SER A 57 -11.25 8.30 -7.83
C SER A 57 -10.17 7.21 -7.84
N ASP A 58 -9.09 7.46 -7.13
CA ASP A 58 -7.96 6.55 -6.97
C ASP A 58 -8.38 5.29 -6.19
N ASN A 59 -8.28 4.10 -6.80
CA ASN A 59 -8.57 2.81 -6.14
C ASN A 59 -7.42 2.37 -5.22
N ILE A 60 -7.33 3.01 -4.06
CA ILE A 60 -6.26 2.76 -3.08
C ILE A 60 -6.30 1.34 -2.52
N ALA A 61 -7.49 0.74 -2.38
CA ALA A 61 -7.65 -0.62 -1.89
C ALA A 61 -6.94 -1.63 -2.81
N PHE A 62 -7.03 -1.44 -4.13
CA PHE A 62 -6.30 -2.25 -5.09
C PHE A 62 -4.77 -2.08 -4.95
N GLY A 63 -4.28 -0.84 -4.88
CA GLY A 63 -2.84 -0.58 -4.73
C GLY A 63 -2.26 -1.17 -3.45
N ILE A 64 -2.97 -1.08 -2.33
CA ILE A 64 -2.58 -1.69 -1.04
C ILE A 64 -2.55 -3.23 -1.14
N ALA A 65 -3.56 -3.84 -1.76
CA ALA A 65 -3.63 -5.28 -1.96
C ALA A 65 -2.48 -5.79 -2.86
N PHE A 66 -2.16 -5.04 -3.92
CA PHE A 66 -1.01 -5.33 -4.77
C PHE A 66 0.30 -5.22 -3.99
N ALA A 67 0.52 -4.10 -3.29
CA ALA A 67 1.73 -3.88 -2.49
C ALA A 67 1.91 -4.98 -1.43
N LYS A 68 0.81 -5.44 -0.82
CA LYS A 68 0.80 -6.61 0.08
C LYS A 68 1.33 -7.84 -0.57
N THR A 69 0.74 -8.22 -1.69
CA THR A 69 1.11 -9.47 -2.36
C THR A 69 2.55 -9.41 -2.85
N PHE A 70 2.97 -8.27 -3.40
CA PHE A 70 4.29 -8.11 -4.00
C PHE A 70 5.41 -7.94 -2.97
N VAL A 71 5.31 -6.95 -2.08
CA VAL A 71 6.38 -6.56 -1.13
C VAL A 71 6.51 -7.59 0.00
N ASP A 72 5.41 -8.16 0.48
CA ASP A 72 5.43 -9.10 1.60
C ASP A 72 5.82 -10.53 1.17
N SER A 73 5.81 -10.83 -0.14
CA SER A 73 6.04 -12.18 -0.71
C SER A 73 7.24 -12.93 -0.12
N ARG A 74 8.35 -12.22 0.10
CA ARG A 74 9.59 -12.78 0.67
C ARG A 74 9.51 -13.00 2.17
N HIS A 75 8.76 -12.16 2.89
CA HIS A 75 8.69 -12.19 4.35
C HIS A 75 7.61 -13.14 4.87
N VAL A 76 6.51 -13.34 4.14
CA VAL A 76 5.40 -14.22 4.56
C VAL A 76 5.87 -15.66 4.79
N LYS A 77 6.72 -16.20 3.90
CA LYS A 77 7.24 -17.58 4.04
C LYS A 77 8.19 -17.70 5.25
N SER A 78 9.05 -16.71 5.45
CA SER A 78 10.01 -16.70 6.57
C SER A 78 9.35 -16.42 7.92
N ALA A 79 8.29 -15.62 7.96
CA ALA A 79 7.53 -15.32 9.19
C ALA A 79 6.74 -16.51 9.73
N ARG A 80 6.36 -17.47 8.88
CA ARG A 80 5.69 -18.72 9.30
C ARG A 80 6.68 -19.79 9.80
N SER A 81 7.97 -19.53 9.74
CA SER A 81 9.01 -20.44 10.22
C SER A 81 9.33 -20.17 11.69
N THR A 82 9.73 -21.20 12.43
CA THR A 82 10.32 -21.10 13.78
C THR A 82 11.81 -20.72 13.77
N LYS A 83 12.39 -20.44 12.59
CA LYS A 83 13.79 -20.02 12.47
C LYS A 83 14.04 -18.63 13.08
N PRO A 84 15.26 -18.32 13.54
CA PRO A 84 15.61 -17.02 14.16
C PRO A 84 15.24 -15.78 13.32
N ASN A 85 15.23 -15.90 11.99
CA ASN A 85 14.86 -14.82 11.07
C ASN A 85 13.35 -14.50 11.04
N SER A 86 12.52 -15.25 11.78
CA SER A 86 11.07 -15.08 11.85
C SER A 86 10.67 -13.76 12.51
N ALA A 87 11.30 -13.40 13.63
CA ALA A 87 11.04 -12.13 14.34
C ALA A 87 11.30 -10.91 13.46
N ARG A 88 12.40 -10.91 12.69
CA ARG A 88 12.70 -9.85 11.72
C ARG A 88 11.67 -9.80 10.59
N SER A 89 11.26 -10.96 10.08
CA SER A 89 10.25 -11.02 9.02
C SER A 89 8.91 -10.46 9.50
N LEU A 90 8.51 -10.76 10.74
CA LEU A 90 7.31 -10.18 11.37
C LEU A 90 7.42 -8.66 11.54
N MET A 91 8.57 -8.17 12.01
CA MET A 91 8.83 -6.74 12.11
C MET A 91 8.74 -6.04 10.74
N ASN A 92 9.32 -6.63 9.69
CA ASN A 92 9.27 -6.07 8.34
C ASN A 92 7.84 -6.06 7.77
N LEU A 93 7.06 -7.13 8.00
CA LEU A 93 5.64 -7.17 7.64
C LEU A 93 4.85 -6.06 8.34
N HIS A 94 5.10 -5.84 9.64
CA HIS A 94 4.51 -4.76 10.41
C HIS A 94 4.86 -3.39 9.82
N ASN A 95 6.14 -3.14 9.54
CA ASN A 95 6.60 -1.88 8.96
C ASN A 95 6.01 -1.63 7.56
N ASN A 96 5.95 -2.66 6.71
CA ASN A 96 5.33 -2.58 5.39
C ASN A 96 3.83 -2.24 5.50
N GLU A 97 3.12 -2.81 6.47
CA GLU A 97 1.71 -2.51 6.76
C GLU A 97 1.54 -1.07 7.27
N ALA A 98 2.41 -0.60 8.17
CA ALA A 98 2.38 0.78 8.65
C ALA A 98 2.49 1.78 7.48
N GLY A 99 3.40 1.53 6.53
CA GLY A 99 3.52 2.36 5.32
C GLY A 99 2.25 2.41 4.47
N ARG A 100 1.60 1.26 4.25
CA ARG A 100 0.35 1.20 3.46
C ARG A 100 -0.82 1.91 4.14
N LYS A 101 -0.92 1.79 5.47
CA LYS A 101 -1.94 2.51 6.26
C LYS A 101 -1.79 4.02 6.14
N VAL A 102 -0.57 4.54 6.08
CA VAL A 102 -0.34 5.97 5.88
C VAL A 102 -0.97 6.44 4.57
N ILE A 103 -0.80 5.71 3.47
CA ILE A 103 -1.42 6.09 2.20
C ILE A 103 -2.95 6.05 2.30
N ASN A 104 -3.51 4.98 2.87
CA ASN A 104 -4.96 4.85 3.05
C ASN A 104 -5.56 6.01 3.86
N ASN A 105 -4.88 6.42 4.93
CA ASN A 105 -5.37 7.44 5.86
C ASN A 105 -5.18 8.87 5.34
N ASN A 106 -4.38 9.07 4.29
CA ASN A 106 -4.11 10.39 3.69
C ASN A 106 -4.83 10.60 2.36
N MET A 107 -5.79 9.73 2.02
CA MET A 107 -6.70 9.98 0.90
C MET A 107 -7.57 11.20 1.19
N LYS A 108 -7.72 12.07 0.19
CA LYS A 108 -8.50 13.30 0.28
C LYS A 108 -9.49 13.38 -0.87
N ILE A 109 -10.57 14.11 -0.63
CA ILE A 109 -11.49 14.52 -1.68
C ILE A 109 -10.86 15.72 -2.37
N GLU A 110 -10.64 15.60 -3.68
CA GLU A 110 -10.13 16.66 -4.56
C GLU A 110 -11.25 17.02 -5.55
N CYS A 111 -11.43 18.31 -5.82
CA CYS A 111 -12.48 18.85 -6.69
C CYS A 111 -11.88 19.73 -7.78
#